data_AF-A0A933KVD3-F1
#
_entry.id   AF-A0A933KVD3-F1
#
_cell.length_a   1.000
_cell.length_b   1.000
_cell.length_c   1.000
_cell.angle_alpha   90.00
_cell.angle_beta   90.00
_cell.angle_gamma   90.00
#
_symmetry.space_group_name_H-M   'P 1'
#
loop_
_entity.id
_entity.type
_entity.pdbx_description
1 polymer ?
#
loop_
_entity_poly.entity_id
_entity_poly.type
_entity_poly.pdbx_seq_one_letter_code
_entity_poly.pdbx_strand_id
1 'polypeptide(L)'
;MAGHISPLRTYFAIFGALMVLTTITVIAAFTNLQAWNFPVALGIAITKATLVVLFFMHVKYSSRLTKLICGTAFFFLLILFGLTLSDYLSRGWFTAPGGTAAAGTRVTIGPAPQPAPAAEGRPATAPER
;
A
#
# COMPACT_ATOMS: atom_id res chain seq x y z
N MET A 1 -15.65 -7.48 47.24
CA MET A 1 -14.99 -7.47 45.92
C MET A 1 -16.00 -6.96 44.90
N ALA A 2 -16.12 -5.64 44.73
CA ALA A 2 -17.08 -5.07 43.78
C ALA A 2 -16.50 -5.25 42.36
N GLY A 3 -17.07 -6.20 41.61
CA GLY A 3 -16.74 -6.41 40.22
C GLY A 3 -17.12 -5.17 39.41
N HIS A 4 -16.13 -4.37 39.05
CA HIS A 4 -16.29 -3.27 38.12
C HIS A 4 -16.33 -3.84 36.69
N ILE A 5 -17.42 -4.54 36.37
CA ILE A 5 -17.72 -4.98 35.01
C ILE A 5 -17.84 -3.74 34.13
N SER A 6 -16.86 -3.54 33.25
CA SER A 6 -16.95 -2.54 32.19
C SER A 6 -18.25 -2.78 31.41
N PRO A 7 -19.11 -1.76 31.26
CA PRO A 7 -20.45 -1.97 30.76
C PRO A 7 -20.38 -2.58 29.36
N LEU A 8 -20.99 -3.75 29.19
CA LEU A 8 -21.12 -4.45 27.90
C LEU A 8 -21.62 -3.51 26.79
N ARG A 9 -22.46 -2.54 27.15
CA ARG A 9 -22.94 -1.46 26.27
C ARG A 9 -21.82 -0.70 25.56
N THR A 10 -20.71 -0.41 26.23
CA THR A 10 -19.58 0.29 25.61
C THR A 10 -18.98 -0.57 24.49
N TYR A 11 -18.71 -1.85 24.76
CA TYR A 11 -18.18 -2.78 23.75
C TYR A 11 -19.13 -2.94 22.56
N PHE A 12 -20.44 -3.06 22.79
CA PHE A 12 -21.42 -3.16 21.71
C PHE A 12 -21.55 -1.86 20.89
N ALA A 13 -21.45 -0.68 21.51
CA ALA A 13 -21.45 0.60 20.80
C ALA A 13 -20.23 0.72 19.87
N ILE A 14 -19.05 0.30 20.35
CA ILE A 14 -17.81 0.34 19.58
C ILE A 14 -17.82 -0.71 18.48
N PHE A 15 -18.36 -1.90 18.75
CA PHE A 15 -18.60 -2.92 17.73
C PHE A 15 -19.50 -2.38 16.60
N GLY A 16 -20.57 -1.66 16.94
CA GLY A 16 -21.42 -0.96 15.98
C GLY A 16 -20.63 0.06 15.14
N ALA A 17 -19.81 0.90 15.79
CA ALA A 17 -18.95 1.85 15.09
C ALA A 17 -17.96 1.18 14.12
N LEU A 18 -17.38 0.03 14.51
CA LEU A 18 -16.50 -0.75 13.64
C LEU A 18 -17.23 -1.39 12.46
N MET A 19 -18.47 -1.83 12.64
CA MET A 19 -19.30 -2.35 11.55
C MET A 19 -19.65 -1.25 10.55
N VAL A 20 -19.96 -0.04 11.03
CA VAL A 20 -20.19 1.13 10.16
C VAL A 20 -18.92 1.47 9.38
N LEU A 21 -17.77 1.59 10.04
CA LEU A 21 -16.50 1.86 9.35
C LEU A 21 -16.17 0.77 8.33
N THR A 22 -16.45 -0.50 8.63
CA THR A 22 -16.19 -1.60 7.70
C THR A 22 -17.09 -1.49 6.47
N THR A 23 -18.37 -1.18 6.65
CA THR A 23 -19.30 -0.95 5.54
C THR A 23 -18.82 0.21 4.66
N ILE A 24 -18.38 1.31 5.27
CA ILE A 24 -17.78 2.45 4.54
C ILE A 24 -16.54 2.02 3.77
N THR A 25 -15.69 1.14 4.34
CA THR A 25 -14.48 0.65 3.66
C THR A 25 -14.83 -0.20 2.44
N VAL A 26 -15.86 -1.04 2.55
CA VAL A 26 -16.36 -1.87 1.44
C VAL A 26 -16.89 -0.97 0.32
N ILE A 27 -17.70 0.03 0.65
CA ILE A 27 -18.22 0.99 -0.33
C ILE A 27 -17.06 1.75 -1.00
N ALA A 28 -16.12 2.27 -0.21
CA ALA A 28 -14.94 2.96 -0.72
C ALA A 28 -14.10 2.08 -1.65
N ALA A 29 -14.00 0.77 -1.39
CA ALA A 29 -13.28 -0.16 -2.25
C ALA A 29 -13.95 -0.37 -3.62
N PHE A 30 -15.28 -0.25 -3.70
CA PHE A 30 -16.02 -0.29 -4.97
C PHE A 30 -16.09 1.06 -5.68
N THR A 31 -15.72 2.14 -5.00
CA THR A 31 -15.73 3.48 -5.58
C THR A 31 -14.37 3.75 -6.23
N ASN A 32 -14.32 4.01 -7.53
CA ASN A 32 -13.06 4.27 -8.24
C ASN A 32 -12.71 5.77 -8.20
N LEU A 33 -11.97 6.21 -7.17
CA LEU A 33 -11.45 7.58 -7.03
C LEU A 33 -10.03 7.75 -7.64
N GLN A 34 -9.62 6.88 -8.56
CA GLN A 34 -8.32 6.94 -9.26
C GLN A 34 -7.17 7.14 -8.25
N ALA A 35 -6.46 8.28 -8.31
CA ALA A 35 -5.32 8.60 -7.45
C ALA A 35 -5.67 8.73 -5.94
N TRP A 36 -6.93 9.01 -5.61
CA TRP A 36 -7.38 9.22 -4.23
C TRP A 36 -7.79 7.93 -3.51
N ASN A 37 -7.89 6.80 -4.22
CA ASN A 37 -8.25 5.51 -3.62
C ASN A 37 -7.32 5.11 -2.48
N PHE A 38 -6.01 5.21 -2.70
CA PHE A 38 -5.02 4.76 -1.72
C PHE A 38 -5.00 5.63 -0.45
N PRO A 39 -4.90 6.98 -0.53
CA PRO A 39 -4.97 7.83 0.66
C PRO A 39 -6.26 7.67 1.46
N VAL A 40 -7.40 7.57 0.77
CA VAL A 40 -8.72 7.42 1.42
C VAL A 40 -8.84 6.06 2.11
N ALA A 41 -8.49 4.98 1.42
CA ALA A 41 -8.50 3.63 2.00
C ALA A 41 -7.57 3.54 3.22
N LEU A 42 -6.38 4.14 3.13
CA LEU A 42 -5.42 4.17 4.23
C LEU A 42 -5.93 4.98 5.43
N GLY A 43 -6.57 6.14 5.20
CA GLY A 43 -7.17 6.95 6.26
C GLY A 43 -8.28 6.22 7.02
N ILE A 44 -9.16 5.50 6.29
CA ILE A 44 -10.21 4.68 6.89
C ILE A 44 -9.59 3.53 7.70
N ALA A 45 -8.55 2.88 7.15
CA ALA A 45 -7.84 1.80 7.83
C ALA A 45 -7.19 2.25 9.15
N ILE A 46 -6.51 3.42 9.16
CA ILE A 46 -5.89 3.99 10.37
C ILE A 46 -6.96 4.32 11.42
N THR A 47 -8.08 4.90 11.00
CA THR A 47 -9.19 5.24 11.92
C THR A 47 -9.76 3.98 12.58
N LYS A 48 -9.98 2.92 11.79
CA LYS A 48 -10.41 1.61 12.29
C LYS A 48 -9.39 1.01 13.27
N ALA A 49 -8.11 1.02 12.92
CA ALA A 49 -7.05 0.49 13.76
C ALA A 49 -6.97 1.23 15.11
N THR A 50 -7.10 2.56 15.10
CA THR A 50 -7.09 3.40 16.29
C THR A 50 -8.24 3.03 17.24
N LEU A 51 -9.46 2.87 16.71
CA LEU A 51 -10.61 2.41 17.50
C LEU A 51 -10.37 1.02 18.11
N VAL A 52 -9.82 0.08 17.35
CA VAL A 52 -9.51 -1.27 17.86
C VAL A 52 -8.49 -1.22 19.00
N VAL A 53 -7.39 -0.46 18.84
CA VAL A 53 -6.32 -0.39 19.84
C VAL A 53 -6.80 0.30 21.13
N LEU A 54 -7.52 1.42 21.04
CA LEU A 54 -7.97 2.12 22.25
C LEU A 54 -8.98 1.32 23.06
N PHE A 55 -9.89 0.60 22.39
CA PHE A 55 -11.05 0.00 23.01
C PHE A 55 -10.98 -1.54 23.15
N PHE A 56 -10.65 -2.27 22.08
CA PHE A 56 -10.58 -3.74 22.11
C PHE A 56 -9.30 -4.25 22.78
N MET A 57 -8.16 -3.59 22.57
CA MET A 57 -6.94 -3.89 23.33
C MET A 57 -6.96 -3.32 24.76
N HIS A 58 -8.06 -2.68 25.17
CA HIS A 58 -8.27 -2.11 26.50
C HIS A 58 -7.13 -1.18 26.96
N VAL A 59 -6.38 -0.60 26.02
CA VAL A 59 -5.19 0.21 26.32
C VAL A 59 -5.57 1.41 27.19
N LYS A 60 -6.76 2.00 26.97
CA LYS A 60 -7.26 3.13 27.78
C LYS A 60 -7.39 2.80 29.28
N TYR A 61 -7.79 1.57 29.60
CA TYR A 61 -8.09 1.13 30.97
C TYR A 61 -7.01 0.24 31.59
N SER A 62 -6.03 -0.20 30.79
CA SER A 62 -4.92 -1.03 31.25
C SER A 62 -3.87 -0.23 32.04
N SER A 63 -2.98 -0.98 32.70
CA SER A 63 -1.88 -0.45 33.51
C SER A 63 -0.96 0.49 32.72
N ARG A 64 -0.27 1.40 33.42
CA ARG A 64 0.67 2.36 32.81
C ARG A 64 1.79 1.65 32.04
N LEU A 65 2.18 0.44 32.46
CA LEU A 65 3.18 -0.39 31.81
C LEU A 65 2.70 -0.84 30.42
N THR A 66 1.46 -1.35 30.32
CA THR A 66 0.87 -1.76 29.02
C THR A 66 0.75 -0.58 28.06
N LYS A 67 0.37 0.61 28.55
CA LYS A 67 0.32 1.83 27.74
C LYS A 67 1.71 2.21 27.20
N LEU A 68 2.74 2.08 28.02
CA LEU A 68 4.13 2.36 27.62
C LEU A 68 4.58 1.40 26.51
N ILE A 69 4.40 0.10 26.69
CA ILE A 69 4.77 -0.92 25.70
C ILE A 69 4.03 -0.71 24.38
N CYS A 70 2.71 -0.46 24.41
CA CYS A 70 1.95 -0.15 23.21
C CYS A 70 2.48 1.12 22.51
N GLY A 71 2.83 2.15 23.28
CA GLY A 71 3.45 3.37 22.74
C GLY A 71 4.79 3.09 22.07
N THR A 72 5.66 2.31 22.72
CA THR A 72 6.97 1.92 22.16
C THR A 72 6.81 1.07 20.91
N ALA A 73 5.88 0.12 20.90
CA ALA A 73 5.58 -0.71 19.74
C ALA A 73 5.10 0.14 18.55
N PHE A 74 4.22 1.12 18.79
CA PHE A 74 3.74 2.03 17.74
C PHE A 74 4.85 2.96 17.24
N PHE A 75 5.71 3.44 18.14
CA PHE A 75 6.88 4.24 17.77
C PHE A 75 7.84 3.46 16.85
N PHE A 76 8.17 2.23 17.21
CA PHE A 76 9.00 1.36 16.36
C PHE A 76 8.29 1.00 15.04
N LEU A 77 6.97 0.77 15.05
CA LEU A 77 6.18 0.56 13.84
C LEU A 77 6.28 1.75 12.88
N LEU A 78 6.18 2.98 13.38
CA LEU A 78 6.32 4.19 12.58
C LEU A 78 7.72 4.32 11.97
N ILE A 79 8.77 3.98 12.73
CA ILE A 79 10.15 3.94 12.20
C ILE A 79 10.26 2.89 11.09
N LEU A 80 9.75 1.68 11.30
CA LEU A 80 9.78 0.61 10.31
C LEU A 80 9.07 1.02 9.02
N PHE A 81 7.87 1.61 9.13
CA PHE A 81 7.11 2.12 7.99
C PHE A 81 7.85 3.24 7.27
N GLY A 82 8.41 4.20 8.01
CA GLY A 82 9.17 5.32 7.44
C GLY A 82 10.40 4.86 6.67
N LEU A 83 11.16 3.91 7.22
CA LEU A 83 12.32 3.31 6.55
C LEU A 83 11.91 2.52 5.32
N THR A 84 10.84 1.73 5.40
CA THR A 84 10.33 0.94 4.27
C THR A 84 9.86 1.84 3.13
N LEU A 85 9.10 2.90 3.43
CA LEU A 85 8.67 3.86 2.41
C LEU A 85 9.87 4.59 1.78
N SER A 86 10.85 4.98 2.61
CA SER A 86 12.08 5.61 2.13
C SER A 86 12.88 4.69 1.20
N ASP A 87 13.01 3.40 1.52
CA ASP A 87 13.64 2.40 0.67
C ASP A 87 12.89 2.24 -0.67
N TYR A 88 11.56 2.12 -0.62
CA TYR A 88 10.72 2.03 -1.82
C TYR A 88 10.83 3.26 -2.73
N LEU A 89 10.78 4.47 -2.15
CA LEU A 89 10.91 5.72 -2.90
C LEU A 89 12.29 5.85 -3.53
N SER A 90 13.35 5.47 -2.81
CA SER A 90 14.73 5.50 -3.31
C SER A 90 14.94 4.52 -4.47
N ARG A 91 14.33 3.32 -4.43
CA ARG A 91 14.40 2.33 -5.53
C ARG A 91 13.72 2.81 -6.82
N GLY A 92 12.66 3.61 -6.70
CA GLY A 92 12.02 4.25 -7.87
C GLY A 92 12.90 5.30 -8.56
N TRP A 93 13.87 5.87 -7.83
CA TRP A 93 14.79 6.87 -8.38
C TRP A 93 15.90 6.25 -9.24
N PHE A 94 16.32 5.00 -8.99
CA PHE A 94 17.51 4.38 -9.60
C PHE A 94 17.22 3.38 -10.75
N THR A 95 16.06 3.44 -11.40
CA THR A 95 15.76 2.58 -12.56
C THR A 95 16.03 3.31 -13.90
N ALA A 96 17.23 3.07 -14.44
CA ALA A 96 17.72 3.17 -15.84
C ALA A 96 17.58 4.50 -16.64
N PRO A 97 18.56 4.81 -17.53
CA PRO A 97 18.49 5.94 -18.46
C PRO A 97 17.44 5.66 -19.55
N GLY A 98 16.19 6.03 -19.29
CA GLY A 98 15.08 5.76 -20.22
C GLY A 98 13.67 6.17 -19.77
N GLY A 99 13.51 6.78 -18.60
CA GLY A 99 12.22 7.32 -18.15
C GLY A 99 11.47 6.38 -17.21
N THR A 100 10.83 7.00 -16.22
CA THR A 100 10.17 6.41 -15.05
C THR A 100 9.35 5.16 -15.38
N ALA A 101 9.90 3.98 -15.10
CA ALA A 101 9.10 2.78 -14.98
C ALA A 101 8.34 2.85 -13.64
N ALA A 102 7.10 3.33 -13.68
CA ALA A 102 6.18 3.14 -12.58
C ALA A 102 6.12 1.65 -12.23
N ALA A 103 6.05 1.34 -10.94
CA ALA A 103 5.93 -0.03 -10.42
C ALA A 103 4.68 -0.72 -11.03
N GLY A 104 4.85 -1.39 -12.16
CA GLY A 104 3.75 -1.93 -12.96
C GLY A 104 4.02 -2.03 -14.46
N THR A 105 5.00 -1.32 -15.02
CA THR A 105 5.30 -1.42 -16.46
C THR A 105 5.99 -2.75 -16.76
N ARG A 106 5.24 -3.71 -17.32
CA ARG A 106 5.85 -4.90 -17.94
C ARG A 106 6.73 -4.44 -19.11
N VAL A 107 8.04 -4.56 -18.95
CA VAL A 107 8.97 -4.51 -20.07
C VAL A 107 8.67 -5.74 -20.93
N THR A 108 7.85 -5.54 -21.96
CA THR A 108 7.74 -6.51 -23.03
C THR A 108 9.05 -6.42 -23.78
N ILE A 109 9.99 -7.32 -23.48
CA ILE A 109 11.18 -7.50 -24.29
C ILE A 109 10.65 -7.99 -25.64
N GLY A 110 10.49 -7.06 -26.59
CA GLY A 110 10.18 -7.41 -27.96
C GLY A 110 11.24 -8.37 -28.50
N PRO A 111 10.91 -9.24 -29.47
CA PRO A 111 11.88 -10.15 -30.05
C PRO A 111 13.13 -9.38 -30.46
N ALA A 112 14.31 -9.90 -30.10
CA ALA A 112 15.59 -9.29 -30.45
C ALA A 112 15.60 -8.89 -31.94
N PRO A 113 16.18 -7.73 -32.31
CA PRO A 113 16.28 -7.33 -33.70
C PRO A 113 16.87 -8.49 -34.51
N GLN A 114 16.05 -9.09 -35.37
CA GLN A 114 16.57 -10.09 -36.29
C GLN A 114 17.57 -9.36 -37.19
N PRO A 115 18.81 -9.89 -37.36
CA PRO A 115 19.74 -9.30 -38.30
C PRO A 115 19.03 -9.22 -39.65
N ALA A 116 19.00 -8.02 -40.21
CA ALA A 116 18.32 -7.73 -41.47
C ALA A 116 18.65 -8.84 -42.49
N PRO A 117 17.68 -9.32 -43.28
CA PRO A 117 17.96 -10.32 -44.29
C PRO A 117 19.08 -9.77 -45.16
N ALA A 118 20.23 -10.46 -45.12
CA ALA A 118 21.38 -10.13 -45.93
C ALA A 118 20.88 -9.94 -47.34
N ALA A 119 21.21 -8.79 -47.95
CA ALA A 119 20.76 -8.36 -49.25
C ALA A 119 20.79 -9.52 -50.26
N GLU A 120 19.64 -10.17 -50.43
CA GLU A 120 19.46 -11.25 -51.37
C GLU A 120 19.32 -10.63 -52.75
N GLY A 121 20.38 -10.76 -53.55
CA GLY A 121 20.35 -10.69 -55.00
C GLY A 121 19.96 -9.34 -55.63
N ARG A 122 20.89 -8.39 -55.71
CA ARG A 122 20.91 -7.49 -56.89
C ARG A 122 21.86 -8.08 -57.93
N PRO A 123 21.37 -8.58 -59.09
CA PRO A 123 22.24 -8.79 -60.22
C PRO A 123 22.73 -7.43 -60.72
N ALA A 124 24.04 -7.31 -60.89
CA ALA A 124 24.68 -6.16 -61.52
C ALA A 124 24.09 -5.99 -62.93
N THR A 125 23.24 -4.99 -63.11
CA THR A 125 22.83 -4.52 -64.44
C THR A 125 24.05 -3.86 -65.08
N ALA A 126 24.66 -4.60 -66.01
CA ALA A 126 25.70 -4.12 -66.92
C ALA A 126 25.18 -2.95 -67.78
N PRO A 127 26.02 -1.97 -68.16
CA PRO A 127 25.63 -0.95 -69.11
C PRO A 127 25.68 -1.55 -70.53
N GLU A 128 24.53 -1.61 -71.21
CA GLU A 128 24.47 -1.82 -72.66
C GLU A 128 24.44 -0.46 -73.37
N ARG A 129 25.44 -0.27 -74.24
CA ARG A 129 25.62 0.72 -75.33
C ARG A 129 26.22 2.08 -75.00
#